data_AF-A0A1Q2HSM9-F1
#
_entry.id   AF-A0A1Q2HSM9-F1
#
_cell.length_a   1.000
_cell.length_b   1.000
_cell.length_c   1.000
_cell.angle_alpha   90.00
_cell.angle_beta   90.00
_cell.angle_gamma   90.00
#
_symmetry.space_group_name_H-M   'P 1'
#
loop_
_entity.id
_entity.type
_entity.pdbx_description
1 polymer ?
#
loop_
_entity_poly.entity_id
_entity_poly.type
_entity_poly.pdbx_seq_one_letter_code
_entity_poly.pdbx_strand_id
1 'polypeptide(L)'
;MIRINNHISTINELIDLLHDLWIDISTIEYNQQKAKITFIVGKFVKSKIFNKKFIPLFNISVSPVVDYTLNDSEKVGTYDINKIIINGNDLIIITGIPLVFEIKLANNYVIDVEYR
;
A
#
# COMPACT_ATOMS: atom_id res chain seq x y z
N MET A 1 -13.18 -2.76 11.77
CA MET A 1 -13.31 -1.36 12.22
C MET A 1 -12.08 -0.63 11.74
N ILE A 2 -12.20 0.23 10.74
CA ILE A 2 -11.05 0.92 10.16
C ILE A 2 -10.60 2.00 11.16
N ARG A 3 -9.44 1.81 11.75
CA ARG A 3 -8.84 2.78 12.67
C ARG A 3 -7.56 3.28 12.01
N ILE A 4 -7.67 4.37 11.27
CA ILE A 4 -6.51 4.93 10.56
C ILE A 4 -5.91 6.00 11.46
N ASN A 5 -4.73 5.71 12.03
CA ASN A 5 -4.00 6.67 12.85
C ASN A 5 -3.37 7.77 11.98
N ASN A 6 -4.20 8.68 11.45
CA ASN A 6 -3.86 10.02 10.94
C ASN A 6 -5.11 10.62 10.28
N HIS A 7 -6.08 11.15 11.02
CA HIS A 7 -7.24 11.93 10.49
C HIS A 7 -8.10 11.31 9.34
N ILE A 8 -7.78 10.13 8.83
CA ILE A 8 -8.52 9.42 7.77
C ILE A 8 -9.58 8.58 8.47
N SER A 9 -10.85 8.85 8.17
CA SER A 9 -12.01 8.25 8.83
C SER A 9 -12.68 7.20 7.94
N THR A 10 -12.34 7.17 6.65
CA THR A 10 -13.01 6.33 5.65
C THR A 10 -12.04 5.69 4.65
N ILE A 11 -12.50 4.62 3.98
CA ILE A 11 -11.77 3.98 2.86
C ILE A 11 -11.58 4.97 1.70
N ASN A 12 -12.57 5.81 1.42
CA ASN A 12 -12.49 6.76 0.31
C ASN A 12 -11.37 7.77 0.51
N GLU A 13 -11.21 8.29 1.72
CA GLU A 13 -10.09 9.19 2.04
C GLU A 13 -8.72 8.48 1.95
N LEU A 14 -8.65 7.19 2.28
CA LEU A 14 -7.44 6.38 2.05
C LEU A 14 -7.15 6.26 0.54
N ILE A 15 -8.17 5.95 -0.27
CA ILE A 15 -8.04 5.87 -1.72
C ILE A 15 -7.57 7.21 -2.29
N ASP A 16 -8.20 8.31 -1.88
CA ASP A 16 -7.86 9.67 -2.33
C ASP A 16 -6.43 10.06 -1.90
N LEU A 17 -5.99 9.67 -0.71
CA LEU A 17 -4.64 9.92 -0.24
C LEU A 17 -3.59 9.15 -1.06
N LEU A 18 -3.90 7.89 -1.39
CA LEU A 18 -3.00 7.00 -2.10
C LEU A 18 -3.05 7.19 -3.62
N HIS A 19 -4.06 7.92 -4.12
CA HIS A 19 -4.16 8.35 -5.50
C HIS A 19 -2.91 9.14 -5.91
N ASP A 20 -2.35 8.83 -7.08
CA ASP A 20 -1.09 9.39 -7.62
C ASP A 20 0.18 9.07 -6.81
N LEU A 21 0.10 8.20 -5.80
CA LEU A 21 1.27 7.67 -5.11
C LEU A 21 1.80 6.42 -5.81
N TRP A 22 3.03 6.08 -5.44
CA TRP A 22 3.75 4.93 -5.95
C TRP A 22 4.06 4.00 -4.79
N ILE A 23 3.89 2.70 -4.99
CA ILE A 23 4.29 1.65 -4.04
C ILE A 23 5.67 1.11 -4.43
N ASP A 24 6.54 0.95 -3.44
CA ASP A 24 7.81 0.24 -3.61
C ASP A 24 7.66 -1.19 -3.08
N ILE A 25 7.62 -2.18 -3.98
CA ILE A 25 7.35 -3.57 -3.60
C ILE A 25 8.46 -4.15 -2.72
N SER A 26 9.69 -3.62 -2.81
CA SER A 26 10.83 -4.09 -2.01
C SER A 26 10.65 -3.80 -0.51
N THR A 27 9.67 -2.96 -0.19
CA THR A 27 9.34 -2.53 1.17
C THR A 27 8.15 -3.29 1.74
N ILE A 28 7.53 -4.18 0.96
CA ILE A 28 6.42 -5.02 1.42
C ILE A 28 7.00 -6.09 2.36
N GLU A 29 6.62 -6.01 3.62
CA GLU A 29 7.06 -6.93 4.66
C GLU A 29 5.85 -7.57 5.35
N TYR A 30 5.89 -8.89 5.53
CA TYR A 30 4.89 -9.62 6.30
C TYR A 30 5.46 -10.10 7.64
N ASN A 31 4.88 -9.61 8.74
CA ASN A 31 5.15 -10.09 10.08
C ASN A 31 4.10 -11.14 10.47
N GLN A 32 4.47 -12.41 10.37
CA GLN A 32 3.57 -13.54 10.68
C GLN A 32 3.11 -13.55 12.14
N GLN A 33 3.98 -13.21 13.10
CA GLN A 33 3.62 -13.22 14.54
C GLN A 33 2.53 -12.19 14.87
N LYS A 34 2.54 -11.06 14.16
CA LYS A 34 1.55 -9.98 14.32
C LYS A 34 0.41 -10.05 13.29
N ALA A 35 0.43 -11.03 12.38
CA ALA A 35 -0.46 -11.09 11.22
C ALA A 35 -0.56 -9.71 10.53
N LYS A 36 0.58 -9.08 10.24
CA LYS A 36 0.65 -7.68 9.82
C LYS A 36 1.47 -7.53 8.55
N ILE A 37 0.91 -6.86 7.54
CA ILE A 37 1.65 -6.40 6.36
C ILE A 37 1.98 -4.93 6.51
N THR A 38 3.20 -4.55 6.15
CA THR A 38 3.66 -3.16 6.06
C THR A 38 4.25 -2.91 4.69
N PHE A 39 4.01 -1.72 4.12
CA PHE A 39 4.63 -1.28 2.88
C PHE A 39 4.72 0.24 2.82
N ILE A 40 5.61 0.73 1.97
CA ILE A 40 5.89 2.15 1.82
C ILE A 40 5.28 2.65 0.51
N VAL A 41 4.63 3.81 0.60
CA VAL A 41 4.15 4.57 -0.55
C VAL A 41 4.79 5.96 -0.58
N GLY A 42 4.97 6.49 -1.78
CA GLY A 42 5.71 7.74 -1.99
C GLY A 42 5.44 8.41 -3.33
N LYS A 43 6.24 9.42 -3.66
CA LYS A 43 6.18 10.13 -4.94
C LYS A 43 7.55 10.19 -5.60
N PHE A 44 7.55 10.21 -6.93
CA PHE A 44 8.74 10.57 -7.69
C PHE A 44 8.86 12.10 -7.80
N VAL A 45 9.93 12.66 -7.27
CA VAL A 45 10.27 14.07 -7.43
C VAL A 45 11.40 14.22 -8.45
N LYS A 46 11.39 15.33 -9.19
CA LYS A 46 12.54 15.70 -10.03
C LYS A 46 13.72 16.03 -9.12
N SER A 47 14.85 15.35 -9.31
CA SER A 47 16.10 15.68 -8.63
C SER A 47 17.02 16.43 -9.59
N LYS A 48 17.88 17.30 -9.07
CA LYS A 48 18.91 17.98 -9.88
C LYS A 48 19.98 17.01 -10.39
N ILE A 49 20.14 15.86 -9.72
CA ILE A 49 21.20 14.87 -9.97
C ILE A 49 20.66 13.62 -10.70
N PHE A 50 19.40 13.27 -10.46
CA PHE A 50 18.74 12.12 -11.09
C PHE A 50 17.44 12.57 -11.77
N ASN A 51 17.13 12.01 -12.95
CA ASN A 51 15.92 12.37 -13.70
C ASN A 51 14.63 12.26 -12.85
N LYS A 52 14.55 11.28 -11.95
CA LYS A 52 13.50 11.14 -10.92
C LYS A 52 14.08 10.42 -9.69
N LYS A 53 13.67 10.83 -8.49
CA LYS A 53 14.01 10.16 -7.21
C LYS A 53 12.70 9.79 -6.49
N PHE A 54 12.59 8.55 -6.04
CA PHE A 54 11.48 8.13 -5.17
C PHE A 54 11.68 8.72 -3.77
N ILE A 55 10.66 9.40 -3.27
CA ILE A 55 10.60 9.95 -1.92
C ILE A 55 9.48 9.22 -1.18
N PRO A 56 9.81 8.40 -0.17
CA PRO A 56 8.81 7.75 0.67
C PRO A 56 8.05 8.81 1.46
N LEU A 57 6.73 8.67 1.57
CA LEU A 57 5.86 9.62 2.26
C LEU A 57 5.07 8.98 3.39
N PHE A 58 4.55 7.76 3.17
CA PHE A 58 3.74 7.08 4.16
C PHE A 58 4.16 5.62 4.34
N ASN A 59 4.09 5.16 5.58
CA ASN A 59 4.08 3.74 5.92
C ASN A 59 2.62 3.31 6.04
N ILE A 60 2.21 2.35 5.21
CA ILE A 60 0.90 1.74 5.29
C ILE A 60 1.06 0.41 5.99
N SER A 61 0.17 0.14 6.94
CA SER A 61 0.20 -1.13 7.63
C SER A 61 -1.19 -1.69 7.87
N VAL A 62 -1.35 -2.99 7.65
CA VAL A 62 -2.65 -3.65 7.69
C VAL A 62 -2.58 -4.87 8.59
N SER A 63 -3.54 -5.00 9.52
CA SER A 63 -3.60 -6.12 10.46
C SER A 63 -5.02 -6.29 11.03
N PRO A 64 -5.51 -7.52 11.30
CA PRO A 64 -4.86 -8.79 11.00
C PRO A 64 -5.05 -9.19 9.53
N VAL A 65 -3.98 -9.72 8.95
CA VAL A 65 -3.94 -10.31 7.60
C VAL A 65 -4.03 -11.83 7.73
N VAL A 66 -4.96 -12.44 7.00
CA VAL A 66 -5.15 -13.89 6.93
C VAL A 66 -4.18 -14.50 5.91
N ASP A 67 -4.02 -13.83 4.78
CA ASP A 67 -3.25 -14.31 3.63
C ASP A 67 -2.92 -13.13 2.71
N TYR A 68 -1.91 -13.28 1.86
CA TYR A 68 -1.63 -12.29 0.83
C TYR A 68 -1.00 -12.93 -0.40
N THR A 69 -1.23 -12.31 -1.55
CA THR A 69 -0.61 -12.67 -2.82
C THR A 69 0.09 -11.44 -3.36
N LEU A 70 1.39 -11.58 -3.62
CA LEU A 70 2.21 -10.61 -4.33
C LEU A 70 2.84 -11.32 -5.53
N ASN A 71 2.36 -11.02 -6.73
CA ASN A 71 2.94 -11.52 -7.97
C ASN A 71 3.38 -10.36 -8.85
N ASP A 72 4.70 -10.24 -8.99
CA ASP A 72 5.36 -9.23 -9.81
C ASP A 72 5.99 -9.90 -11.05
N SER A 73 5.25 -9.91 -12.16
CA SER A 73 5.75 -10.44 -13.43
C SER A 73 6.77 -9.51 -14.09
N GLU A 74 6.62 -8.20 -13.90
CA GLU A 74 7.37 -7.18 -14.65
C GLU A 74 8.70 -6.79 -13.98
N LYS A 75 8.86 -7.06 -12.67
CA LYS A 75 10.11 -6.83 -11.91
C LYS A 75 10.63 -5.39 -11.98
N VAL A 76 9.71 -4.42 -11.95
CA VAL A 76 10.00 -2.98 -12.10
C VAL A 76 10.34 -2.32 -10.76
N GLY A 77 10.00 -2.94 -9.64
CA GLY A 77 10.29 -2.47 -8.28
C GLY A 77 9.28 -1.46 -7.76
N THR A 78 9.11 -0.32 -8.43
CA THR A 78 8.12 0.70 -8.03
C THR A 78 6.96 0.79 -9.00
N TYR A 79 5.74 0.77 -8.48
CA TYR A 79 4.50 0.74 -9.26
C TYR A 79 3.64 1.96 -8.94
N ASP A 80 2.99 2.52 -9.94
CA ASP A 80 1.97 3.55 -9.77
C ASP A 80 0.71 2.93 -9.15
N ILE A 81 0.16 3.55 -8.11
CA ILE A 81 -1.13 3.13 -7.54
C ILE A 81 -2.23 3.81 -8.33
N ASN A 82 -2.92 3.04 -9.17
CA ASN A 82 -4.07 3.54 -9.93
C ASN A 82 -5.36 3.47 -9.11
N LYS A 83 -5.53 2.38 -8.37
CA LYS A 83 -6.76 2.17 -7.60
C LYS A 83 -6.51 1.24 -6.43
N ILE A 84 -7.20 1.49 -5.33
CA ILE A 84 -7.31 0.56 -4.21
C ILE A 84 -8.78 0.18 -4.10
N ILE A 85 -9.04 -1.12 -3.99
CA ILE A 85 -10.38 -1.69 -3.85
C ILE A 85 -10.41 -2.48 -2.56
N ILE A 86 -11.46 -2.29 -1.78
CA ILE A 86 -11.79 -3.18 -0.67
C ILE A 86 -13.12 -3.85 -1.01
N ASN A 87 -13.10 -5.16 -1.24
CA ASN A 87 -14.28 -5.96 -1.55
C ASN A 87 -14.46 -7.03 -0.46
N GLY A 88 -15.41 -6.83 0.45
CA GLY A 88 -15.53 -7.66 1.63
C GLY A 88 -14.28 -7.58 2.51
N ASN A 89 -13.53 -8.69 2.57
CA ASN A 89 -12.28 -8.79 3.31
C ASN A 89 -11.03 -8.72 2.40
N ASP A 90 -11.19 -8.50 1.10
CA ASP A 90 -10.04 -8.42 0.21
C ASP A 90 -9.66 -6.96 -0.03
N LEU A 91 -8.40 -6.61 0.27
CA LEU A 91 -7.79 -5.35 -0.13
C LEU A 91 -6.91 -5.60 -1.35
N ILE A 92 -7.20 -4.91 -2.44
CA ILE A 92 -6.58 -5.10 -3.75
C ILE A 92 -5.98 -3.77 -4.19
N ILE A 93 -4.69 -3.79 -4.53
CA ILE A 93 -3.98 -2.63 -5.10
C ILE A 93 -3.81 -2.88 -6.60
N ILE A 94 -4.38 -2.00 -7.42
CA ILE A 94 -4.30 -2.03 -8.87
C ILE A 94 -3.32 -0.97 -9.35
N THR A 95 -2.39 -1.37 -10.20
CA THR A 95 -1.32 -0.55 -10.75
C THR A 95 -1.45 -0.38 -12.27
N GLY A 96 -0.69 0.52 -12.90
CA GLY A 96 -0.78 0.80 -14.34
C GLY A 96 -0.10 -0.24 -15.23
N ILE A 97 0.83 -0.97 -14.65
CA ILE A 97 1.41 -2.19 -15.21
C ILE A 97 0.97 -3.39 -14.37
N PRO A 98 0.96 -4.62 -14.91
CA PRO A 98 0.52 -5.79 -14.15
C PRO A 98 1.32 -6.00 -12.85
N LEU A 99 0.63 -5.86 -11.72
CA LEU A 99 1.06 -6.29 -10.39
C LEU A 99 -0.17 -6.87 -9.71
N VAL A 100 -0.07 -8.11 -9.24
CA VAL A 100 -1.12 -8.67 -8.37
C VAL A 100 -0.66 -8.45 -6.94
N PHE A 101 -1.24 -7.47 -6.26
CA PHE A 101 -1.05 -7.30 -4.83
C PHE A 101 -2.41 -7.31 -4.11
N GLU A 102 -2.72 -8.48 -3.55
CA GLU A 102 -3.98 -8.78 -2.88
C GLU A 102 -3.71 -9.20 -1.44
N ILE A 103 -4.45 -8.62 -0.51
CA ILE A 103 -4.33 -8.87 0.92
C ILE A 103 -5.70 -9.33 1.42
N LYS A 104 -5.77 -10.54 1.98
CA LYS A 104 -6.97 -11.08 2.61
C LYS A 104 -6.97 -10.70 4.09
N LEU A 105 -7.99 -9.98 4.50
CA LEU A 105 -8.15 -9.40 5.82
C LEU A 105 -9.01 -10.29 6.71
N ALA A 106 -8.81 -10.19 8.02
CA ALA A 106 -9.76 -10.73 8.98
C ALA A 106 -11.04 -9.85 9.02
N ASN A 107 -12.17 -10.39 9.49
CA ASN A 107 -13.42 -9.64 9.64
C ASN A 107 -13.27 -8.31 10.41
N ASN A 108 -12.34 -8.28 11.36
CA ASN A 108 -11.98 -7.08 12.12
C ASN A 108 -10.53 -6.70 11.82
N TYR A 109 -10.33 -5.89 10.79
CA TYR A 109 -9.02 -5.35 10.42
C TYR A 109 -8.91 -3.86 10.71
N VAL A 110 -7.66 -3.41 10.76
CA VAL A 110 -7.19 -2.04 10.92
C VAL A 110 -6.17 -1.76 9.81
N ILE A 111 -6.28 -0.58 9.21
CA ILE A 111 -5.30 -0.04 8.28
C ILE A 111 -4.74 1.22 8.95
N ASP A 112 -3.47 1.23 9.29
CA ASP A 112 -2.76 2.40 9.80
C ASP A 112 -1.95 3.06 8.68
N VAL A 113 -1.96 4.39 8.67
CA VAL A 113 -1.20 5.22 7.73
C VAL A 113 -0.35 6.18 8.53
N GLU A 114 0.97 6.06 8.47
CA GLU A 114 1.89 6.90 9.24
C GLU A 114 2.73 7.76 8.28
N TYR A 115 2.78 9.08 8.50
CA TYR A 115 3.68 9.98 7.78
C TYR A 115 5.13 9.69 8.14
N ARG A 116 6.02 9.75 7.15
CA ARG A 116 7.45 9.40 7.29
C ARG A 116 8.39 10.61 7.26
#